data_AF-X1UB98-F1
#
_entry.id   AF-X1UB98-F1
#
_cell.length_a   1.000
_cell.length_b   1.000
_cell.length_c   1.000
_cell.angle_alpha   90.00
_cell.angle_beta   90.00
_cell.angle_gamma   90.00
#
_symmetry.space_group_name_H-M   'P 1'
#
loop_
_entity.id
_entity.type
_entity.pdbx_description
1 polymer ?
#
loop_
_entity_poly.entity_id
_entity_poly.type
_entity_poly.pdbx_seq_one_letter_code
_entity_poly.pdbx_strand_id
1 'polypeptide(L)'
;VYEGGRAGFAMRTPSDIRPVDMTNIMASNHHLIYGFDLDRHNDSLGSPVSFSSRWRYETGMHTLEAWSRQGISLGLNEAIRLLQQVAHGTTEYSVVFLANERRILIAVDDLKTDMWDAPYMKWIEFHFDELFKK
;
A
#
# COMPACT_ATOMS: atom_id res chain seq x y z
N VAL A 1 -4.11 -0.34 -11.00
CA VAL A 1 -2.73 -0.80 -10.71
C VAL A 1 -2.23 -1.57 -11.91
N TYR A 2 -1.03 -1.23 -12.41
CA TYR A 2 -0.36 -2.01 -13.46
C TYR A 2 0.39 -3.17 -12.80
N GLU A 3 0.08 -4.40 -13.17
CA GLU A 3 0.72 -5.61 -12.67
C GLU A 3 1.45 -6.28 -13.82
N GLY A 4 2.75 -6.50 -13.72
CA GLY A 4 3.50 -7.02 -14.86
C GLY A 4 4.78 -7.73 -14.48
N GLY A 5 5.25 -8.50 -15.45
CA GLY A 5 6.53 -9.19 -15.41
C GLY A 5 7.21 -9.13 -16.78
N ARG A 6 8.30 -9.88 -16.92
CA ARG A 6 9.09 -9.90 -18.16
C ARG A 6 8.29 -10.26 -19.43
N ALA A 7 7.27 -11.11 -19.30
CA ALA A 7 6.55 -11.71 -20.43
C ALA A 7 5.17 -11.10 -20.71
N GLY A 8 4.70 -10.16 -19.89
CA GLY A 8 3.33 -9.64 -20.02
C GLY A 8 2.89 -8.80 -18.83
N PHE A 9 1.64 -8.35 -18.89
CA PHE A 9 1.03 -7.51 -17.88
C PHE A 9 -0.49 -7.66 -17.83
N ALA A 10 -1.10 -7.17 -16.76
CA ALA A 10 -2.53 -6.92 -16.64
C ALA A 10 -2.78 -5.56 -15.95
N MET A 11 -3.90 -4.94 -16.27
CA MET A 11 -4.38 -3.73 -15.61
C MET A 11 -5.48 -4.10 -14.62
N ARG A 12 -5.23 -3.86 -13.34
CA ARG A 12 -6.22 -4.04 -12.28
C ARG A 12 -6.94 -2.73 -11.99
N THR A 13 -8.26 -2.78 -11.99
CA THR A 13 -9.17 -1.69 -11.66
C THR A 13 -9.72 -1.86 -10.22
N PRO A 14 -10.39 -0.84 -9.65
CA PRO A 14 -11.04 -1.00 -8.35
C PRO A 14 -12.03 -2.17 -8.35
N SER A 15 -12.13 -2.89 -7.24
CA SER A 15 -13.03 -4.04 -7.04
C SER A 15 -12.74 -5.32 -7.86
N ASP A 16 -11.80 -5.33 -8.82
CA ASP A 16 -11.35 -6.58 -9.48
C ASP A 16 -10.79 -7.58 -8.45
N ILE A 17 -10.16 -7.04 -7.40
CA ILE A 17 -9.68 -7.76 -6.21
C ILE A 17 -10.05 -6.90 -5.02
N ARG A 18 -10.39 -7.54 -3.90
CA ARG A 18 -10.69 -6.86 -2.64
C ARG A 18 -9.57 -5.89 -2.25
N PRO A 19 -9.85 -4.72 -1.66
CA PRO A 19 -11.13 -4.29 -1.11
C PRO A 19 -12.20 -4.04 -2.17
N VAL A 20 -13.46 -4.41 -1.88
CA VAL A 20 -14.60 -4.08 -2.75
C VAL A 20 -15.00 -2.63 -2.50
N ASP A 21 -14.23 -1.73 -3.08
CA ASP A 21 -14.44 -0.28 -3.04
C ASP A 21 -14.13 0.32 -4.41
N MET A 22 -14.92 1.31 -4.85
CA MET A 22 -14.78 1.93 -6.17
C MET A 22 -13.73 3.05 -6.23
N THR A 23 -13.29 3.53 -5.06
CA THR A 23 -12.38 4.69 -4.94
C THR A 23 -11.00 4.31 -4.45
N ASN A 24 -10.85 3.11 -3.87
CA ASN A 24 -9.61 2.61 -3.30
C ASN A 24 -9.13 1.38 -4.07
N ILE A 25 -7.83 1.34 -4.36
CA ILE A 25 -7.14 0.15 -4.85
C ILE A 25 -5.97 -0.13 -3.92
N MET A 26 -5.92 -1.32 -3.35
CA MET A 26 -4.79 -1.78 -2.55
C MET A 26 -3.90 -2.71 -3.39
N ALA A 27 -2.59 -2.62 -3.22
CA ALA A 27 -1.62 -3.53 -3.83
C ALA A 27 -0.56 -3.92 -2.80
N SER A 28 -0.17 -5.18 -2.82
CA SER A 28 1.04 -5.68 -2.16
C SER A 28 1.72 -6.66 -3.11
N ASN A 29 2.64 -7.48 -2.62
CA ASN A 29 3.27 -8.55 -3.39
C ASN A 29 2.31 -9.71 -3.73
N HIS A 30 1.02 -9.60 -3.38
CA HIS A 30 0.01 -10.65 -3.48
C HIS A 30 -1.37 -10.09 -3.87
N HIS A 31 -2.31 -11.01 -4.14
CA HIS A 31 -3.63 -10.72 -4.70
C HIS A 31 -3.51 -9.91 -6.00
N LEU A 32 -2.88 -10.55 -6.97
CA LEU A 32 -2.71 -10.06 -8.34
C LEU A 32 -3.79 -10.69 -9.22
N ILE A 33 -4.17 -9.99 -10.29
CA ILE A 33 -4.88 -10.62 -11.41
C ILE A 33 -3.88 -11.17 -12.44
N TYR A 34 -2.70 -10.56 -12.54
CA TYR A 34 -1.65 -11.04 -13.43
C TYR A 34 -0.95 -12.28 -12.84
N GLY A 35 -0.95 -13.38 -13.59
CA GLY A 35 -0.32 -14.63 -13.16
C GLY A 35 -1.03 -15.32 -12.00
N PHE A 36 -2.31 -15.00 -11.77
CA PHE A 36 -3.18 -15.70 -10.82
C PHE A 36 -3.54 -17.09 -11.33
N ASP A 37 -3.47 -18.09 -10.45
CA ASP A 37 -3.80 -19.48 -10.72
C ASP A 37 -4.93 -19.92 -9.77
N LEU A 38 -6.05 -20.37 -10.34
CA LEU A 38 -7.23 -20.81 -9.57
C LEU A 38 -6.93 -22.05 -8.72
N ASP A 39 -6.10 -22.97 -9.21
CA ASP A 39 -5.72 -24.18 -8.49
C ASP A 39 -4.69 -23.90 -7.39
N ARG A 40 -3.99 -22.77 -7.52
CA ARG A 40 -2.96 -22.30 -6.57
C ARG A 40 -3.25 -20.88 -6.11
N HIS A 41 -4.46 -20.65 -5.60
CA HIS A 41 -4.92 -19.34 -5.10
C HIS A 41 -4.02 -18.71 -4.02
N ASN A 42 -3.14 -19.49 -3.38
CA ASN A 42 -2.17 -19.03 -2.38
C ASN A 42 -0.78 -18.73 -2.95
N ASP A 43 -0.61 -18.78 -4.27
CA ASP A 43 0.64 -18.44 -4.95
C ASP A 43 0.55 -17.04 -5.56
N SER A 44 1.70 -16.37 -5.63
CA SER A 44 1.91 -15.16 -6.42
C SER A 44 3.03 -15.45 -7.40
N LEU A 45 2.70 -15.40 -8.70
CA LEU A 45 3.63 -15.71 -9.79
C LEU A 45 4.34 -17.07 -9.63
N GLY A 46 3.61 -18.09 -9.17
CA GLY A 46 4.10 -19.45 -8.98
C GLY A 46 4.94 -19.69 -7.72
N SER A 47 5.00 -18.70 -6.80
CA SER A 47 5.63 -18.85 -5.49
C SER A 47 4.59 -18.70 -4.36
N PRO A 48 4.62 -19.54 -3.32
CA PRO A 48 3.71 -19.41 -2.19
C PRO A 48 3.81 -18.05 -1.49
N VAL A 49 2.66 -17.45 -1.22
CA VAL A 49 2.55 -16.19 -0.47
C VAL A 49 3.07 -16.38 0.96
N SER A 50 4.03 -15.56 1.39
CA SER A 50 4.48 -15.55 2.79
C SER A 50 3.38 -15.06 3.74
N PHE A 51 3.32 -15.63 4.96
CA PHE A 51 2.31 -15.25 5.97
C PHE A 51 2.28 -13.74 6.22
N SER A 52 3.45 -13.12 6.44
CA SER A 52 3.57 -11.68 6.70
C SER A 52 2.93 -10.85 5.59
N SER A 53 3.20 -11.19 4.32
CA SER A 53 2.66 -10.37 3.25
C SER A 53 1.17 -10.59 2.99
N ARG A 54 0.65 -11.79 3.26
CA ARG A 54 -0.80 -12.05 3.25
C ARG A 54 -1.51 -11.21 4.30
N TRP A 55 -1.00 -11.27 5.52
CA TRP A 55 -1.55 -10.59 6.67
C TRP A 55 -1.59 -9.06 6.47
N ARG A 56 -0.52 -8.47 5.90
CA ARG A 56 -0.51 -7.03 5.57
C ARG A 56 -1.62 -6.65 4.59
N TYR A 57 -1.83 -7.46 3.54
CA TYR A 57 -2.88 -7.20 2.56
C TYR A 57 -4.26 -7.32 3.20
N GLU A 58 -4.53 -8.43 3.90
CA GLU A 58 -5.82 -8.68 4.54
C GLU A 58 -6.15 -7.59 5.56
N THR A 59 -5.17 -7.18 6.37
CA THR A 59 -5.33 -6.11 7.36
C THR A 59 -5.73 -4.79 6.70
N GLY A 60 -4.97 -4.35 5.69
CA GLY A 60 -5.29 -3.09 5.01
C GLY A 60 -6.61 -3.15 4.22
N MET A 61 -6.88 -4.28 3.56
CA MET A 61 -8.14 -4.55 2.86
C MET A 61 -9.33 -4.45 3.82
N HIS A 62 -9.27 -5.12 4.97
CA HIS A 62 -10.35 -5.09 5.96
C HIS A 62 -10.58 -3.68 6.52
N THR A 63 -9.50 -2.92 6.78
CA THR A 63 -9.59 -1.52 7.22
C THR A 63 -10.27 -0.66 6.15
N LEU A 64 -9.84 -0.74 4.89
CA LEU A 64 -10.41 0.05 3.80
C LEU A 64 -11.88 -0.26 3.56
N GLU A 65 -12.27 -1.54 3.57
CA GLU A 65 -13.69 -1.91 3.45
C GLU A 65 -14.51 -1.45 4.66
N ALA A 66 -13.93 -1.44 5.86
CA ALA A 66 -14.61 -0.91 7.04
C ALA A 66 -14.83 0.60 6.94
N TRP A 67 -13.82 1.35 6.47
CA TRP A 67 -13.94 2.79 6.22
C TRP A 67 -14.95 3.09 5.13
N SER A 68 -14.94 2.33 4.03
CA SER A 68 -15.93 2.44 2.96
C SER A 68 -17.37 2.27 3.49
N ARG A 69 -17.63 1.24 4.30
CA ARG A 69 -18.94 1.04 4.94
C ARG A 69 -19.38 2.18 5.86
N GLN A 70 -18.42 2.90 6.44
CA GLN A 70 -18.67 4.04 7.33
C GLN A 70 -18.66 5.39 6.61
N GLY A 71 -18.42 5.42 5.29
CA GLY A 71 -18.26 6.65 4.52
C GLY A 71 -17.00 7.45 4.88
N ILE A 72 -16.01 6.80 5.50
CA ILE A 72 -14.72 7.42 5.83
C ILE A 72 -13.85 7.39 4.56
N SER A 73 -13.45 8.57 4.09
CA SER A 73 -12.57 8.72 2.92
C SER A 73 -11.11 8.55 3.32
N LEU A 74 -10.28 8.05 2.39
CA LEU A 74 -8.84 7.91 2.60
C LEU A 74 -8.14 9.28 2.50
N GLY A 75 -8.17 10.03 3.60
CA GLY A 75 -7.39 11.25 3.79
C GLY A 75 -5.95 10.98 4.23
N LEU A 76 -5.21 12.05 4.53
CA LEU A 76 -3.82 11.95 4.97
C LEU A 76 -3.69 11.13 6.28
N ASN A 77 -4.51 11.43 7.28
CA ASN A 77 -4.44 10.76 8.59
C ASN A 77 -4.82 9.28 8.45
N GLU A 78 -5.82 8.98 7.63
CA GLU A 78 -6.25 7.62 7.32
C GLU A 78 -5.15 6.86 6.56
N ALA A 79 -4.48 7.50 5.59
CA ALA A 79 -3.36 6.89 4.89
C ALA A 79 -2.19 6.57 5.83
N ILE A 80 -1.81 7.49 6.71
CA ILE A 80 -0.76 7.27 7.73
C ILE A 80 -1.17 6.11 8.64
N ARG A 81 -2.40 6.12 9.16
CA ARG A 81 -2.92 5.06 10.02
C ARG A 81 -2.93 3.70 9.32
N LEU A 82 -3.30 3.66 8.04
CA LEU A 82 -3.28 2.44 7.25
C LEU A 82 -1.85 1.90 7.12
N LEU A 83 -0.88 2.78 6.82
CA LEU A 83 0.54 2.41 6.74
C LEU A 83 1.08 1.88 8.08
N GLN A 84 0.70 2.49 9.20
CA GLN A 84 1.05 2.01 10.54
C GLN A 84 0.48 0.62 10.83
N GLN A 85 -0.75 0.33 10.40
CA GLN A 85 -1.39 -0.97 10.61
C GLN A 85 -0.76 -2.10 9.79
N VAL A 86 -0.27 -1.79 8.59
CA VAL A 86 0.35 -2.78 7.70
C VAL A 86 1.88 -2.80 7.80
N ALA A 87 2.46 -1.94 8.65
CA ALA A 87 3.89 -1.97 8.95
C ALA A 87 4.25 -3.30 9.61
N HIS A 88 5.29 -3.95 9.10
CA HIS A 88 5.77 -5.21 9.65
C HIS A 88 7.23 -5.43 9.27
N GLY A 89 8.06 -5.76 10.25
CA GLY A 89 9.49 -6.03 10.05
C GLY A 89 10.29 -4.75 10.14
N THR A 90 10.87 -4.33 9.01
CA THR A 90 11.67 -3.10 8.90
C THR A 90 11.10 -2.28 7.75
N THR A 91 10.25 -1.31 8.06
CA THR A 91 9.73 -0.38 7.05
C THR A 91 10.69 0.79 6.98
N GLU A 92 11.60 0.79 6.01
CA GLU A 92 12.67 1.79 5.88
C GLU A 92 12.13 3.21 5.61
N TYR A 93 11.07 3.31 4.81
CA TYR A 93 10.44 4.57 4.48
C TYR A 93 8.94 4.37 4.18
N SER A 94 8.17 5.44 4.35
CA SER A 94 6.74 5.49 4.04
C SER A 94 6.44 6.80 3.33
N VAL A 95 5.65 6.75 2.27
CA VAL A 95 5.36 7.90 1.40
C VAL A 95 3.86 8.05 1.22
N VAL A 96 3.37 9.28 1.37
CA VAL A 96 2.01 9.68 0.99
C VAL A 96 2.13 10.80 -0.02
N PHE A 97 1.57 10.59 -1.21
CA PHE A 97 1.53 11.62 -2.25
C PHE A 97 0.09 12.13 -2.43
N LEU A 98 -0.12 13.40 -2.10
CA LEU A 98 -1.37 14.11 -2.30
C LEU A 98 -1.30 14.82 -3.66
N ALA A 99 -1.64 14.08 -4.72
CA ALA A 99 -1.44 14.53 -6.11
C ALA A 99 -2.14 15.87 -6.43
N ASN A 100 -3.37 16.03 -5.98
CA ASN A 100 -4.16 17.26 -6.19
C ASN A 100 -3.56 18.49 -5.50
N GLU A 101 -2.81 18.26 -4.41
CA GLU A 101 -2.18 19.32 -3.61
C GLU A 101 -0.71 19.50 -3.98
N ARG A 102 -0.14 18.63 -4.82
CA ARG A 102 1.28 18.58 -5.17
C ARG A 102 2.19 18.52 -3.93
N ARG A 103 1.77 17.75 -2.92
CA ARG A 103 2.48 17.54 -1.66
C ARG A 103 2.92 16.09 -1.53
N ILE A 104 4.17 15.89 -1.13
CA ILE A 104 4.72 14.57 -0.82
C ILE A 104 5.11 14.60 0.65
N LEU A 105 4.63 13.62 1.42
CA LEU A 105 5.03 13.42 2.79
C LEU A 105 5.85 12.13 2.88
N ILE A 106 6.99 12.20 3.54
CA ILE A 106 7.92 11.08 3.69
C ILE A 106 8.26 10.93 5.17
N ALA A 107 8.11 9.72 5.69
CA ALA A 107 8.70 9.32 6.95
C ALA A 107 9.77 8.28 6.68
N VAL A 108 10.92 8.41 7.34
CA VAL A 108 12.10 7.56 7.16
C VAL A 108 12.46 6.99 8.52
N ASP A 109 12.71 5.68 8.57
CA ASP A 109 13.21 5.00 9.75
C ASP A 109 14.64 5.49 10.07
N ASP A 110 14.95 5.64 11.35
CA ASP A 110 16.30 6.01 11.77
C ASP A 110 17.24 4.80 11.87
N LEU A 111 16.71 3.60 11.58
CA LEU A 111 17.40 2.31 11.55
C LEU A 111 18.07 1.95 12.88
N LYS A 112 17.72 2.65 13.95
CA LYS A 112 18.17 2.29 15.28
C LYS A 112 17.38 1.07 15.76
N THR A 113 17.86 0.45 16.83
CA THR A 113 17.21 -0.73 17.42
C THR A 113 16.00 -0.32 18.26
N ASP A 114 15.18 0.54 17.67
CA ASP A 114 14.04 1.19 18.29
C ASP A 114 12.80 0.44 17.77
N MET A 115 11.78 0.27 18.61
CA MET A 115 10.60 -0.54 18.23
C MET A 115 9.68 0.12 17.17
N TRP A 116 10.12 1.22 16.55
CA TRP A 116 9.29 2.07 15.71
C TRP A 116 9.77 2.02 14.26
N ASP A 117 8.88 1.64 13.35
CA ASP A 117 9.10 1.65 11.91
C ASP A 117 8.84 3.05 11.30
N ALA A 118 9.26 3.30 10.06
CA ALA A 118 9.06 4.58 9.36
C ALA A 118 7.68 5.25 9.51
N PRO A 119 6.51 4.59 9.37
CA PRO A 119 5.21 5.28 9.44
C PRO A 119 4.87 5.83 10.84
N TYR A 120 5.64 5.47 11.87
CA TYR A 120 5.55 6.04 13.21
C TYR A 120 6.52 7.20 13.45
N MET A 121 7.47 7.42 12.54
CA MET A 121 8.41 8.52 12.60
C MET A 121 7.76 9.85 12.21
N LYS A 122 8.49 10.94 12.44
CA LYS A 122 8.05 12.27 12.01
C LYS A 122 7.95 12.32 10.49
N TRP A 123 6.78 12.69 10.00
CA TRP A 123 6.54 12.94 8.58
C TRP A 123 7.11 14.31 8.19
N ILE A 124 8.00 14.31 7.20
CA ILE A 124 8.57 15.51 6.58
C ILE A 124 7.77 15.76 5.30
N GLU A 125 7.33 17.00 5.15
CA GLU A 125 6.56 17.44 4.00
C GLU A 125 7.45 18.16 2.99
N PHE A 126 7.24 17.85 1.71
CA PHE A 126 7.86 18.49 0.57
C PHE A 126 6.79 18.94 -0.41
N HIS A 127 6.93 20.16 -0.92
CA HIS A 127 6.13 20.59 -2.07
C HIS A 127 6.83 20.18 -3.36
N PHE A 128 6.03 19.78 -4.35
CA PHE A 128 6.56 19.36 -5.66
C PHE A 128 7.45 20.45 -6.29
N ASP A 129 7.07 21.72 -6.15
CA ASP A 129 7.83 22.85 -6.69
C ASP A 129 9.17 23.08 -5.96
N GLU A 130 9.36 22.52 -4.76
CA GLU A 130 10.64 22.58 -4.04
C GLU A 130 11.59 21.48 -4.53
N LEU A 131 11.05 20.28 -4.76
CA LEU A 131 11.82 19.09 -5.17
C LEU A 131 12.30 19.17 -6.62
N PHE A 132 11.50 19.79 -7.49
CA PHE A 132 11.75 19.84 -8.94
C PHE A 132 12.11 21.23 -9.44
N LYS A 133 12.62 22.10 -8.56
CA LYS A 133 13.24 23.36 -8.97
C LYS A 133 14.45 23.06 -9.87
N LYS A 134 14.44 23.63 -11.06
CA LYS A 134 15.58 23.61 -12.01
C LYS A 134 16.75 24.41 -11.47
#